data_AF-A0A9R1N1D5-F1
#
_entry.id   AF-A0A9R1N1D5-F1
#
_cell.length_a   1.000
_cell.length_b   1.000
_cell.length_c   1.000
_cell.angle_alpha   90.00
_cell.angle_beta   90.00
_cell.angle_gamma   90.00
#
_symmetry.space_group_name_H-M   'P 1'
#
loop_
_entity.id
_entity.type
_entity.pdbx_description
1 polymer ?
#
loop_
_entity_poly.entity_id
_entity_poly.type
_entity_poly.pdbx_seq_one_letter_code
_entity_poly.pdbx_strand_id
1 'polypeptide(L)'
;MRKKAKAVPEWLNSPLWSTPPLASTPADPFGTDFSPPPAPSPKPSPSVPPPPMREQAVDSYAGRGGEIREEDGAGAALRAHLLADFKAALSKKVVNMGELRRLACLGVPDGGGTDVRPLVWKLLLGYLPTERSLWPYELEKKRSQYSAYKDEFLLNPSEKLRRIEESKLSRKKELTGERNGLLPRSEVTNEEHPLSFGKSSLWNQYFQESEILEQIDRDVKRTHPDKSFFSAKSNQESLRRILIIFSRLYPSVRYVQGLNEVLAPLFYVLKNDLDTSNSTSAEADTFFCFVELISGFKNNYCKHLDNSRVGIRSILSKLSQLLKKHDEELWRHMEVITKVYPQYYAFRWITLLLTMEFSFNVCIHIWDAMLGDPEGPPDTLLRICCAMLILVRKRLLVGDFTANIQLLQHYPQTNIDHLLHIANRLRGTMPS
;
A
#
# COMPACT_ATOMS: atom_id res chain seq x y z
N MET A 1 -37.30 33.72 -17.62
CA MET A 1 -37.25 32.64 -16.62
C MET A 1 -35.87 31.97 -16.68
N ARG A 2 -34.97 32.33 -15.74
CA ARG A 2 -33.62 31.75 -15.60
C ARG A 2 -33.71 30.44 -14.82
N LYS A 3 -33.24 29.32 -15.40
CA LYS A 3 -33.09 28.03 -14.70
C LYS A 3 -31.84 28.07 -13.81
N LYS A 4 -32.02 27.79 -12.51
CA LYS A 4 -30.98 27.65 -11.50
C LYS A 4 -30.04 26.48 -11.85
N ALA A 5 -28.74 26.74 -11.90
CA ALA A 5 -27.71 25.71 -11.92
C ALA A 5 -27.69 24.99 -10.57
N LYS A 6 -27.63 23.65 -10.57
CA LYS A 6 -27.38 22.85 -9.37
C LYS A 6 -25.94 23.08 -8.93
N ALA A 7 -25.78 23.55 -7.69
CA ALA A 7 -24.48 23.75 -7.06
C ALA A 7 -23.76 22.40 -6.87
N VAL A 8 -22.47 22.40 -7.21
CA VAL A 8 -21.53 21.31 -6.90
C VAL A 8 -21.28 21.32 -5.38
N PRO A 9 -21.26 20.17 -4.68
CA PRO A 9 -20.96 20.12 -3.25
C PRO A 9 -19.57 20.71 -2.93
N GLU A 10 -19.50 21.64 -1.98
CA GLU A 10 -18.30 22.45 -1.70
C GLU A 10 -17.07 21.66 -1.21
N TRP A 11 -17.22 20.39 -0.80
CA TRP A 11 -16.06 19.55 -0.44
C TRP A 11 -15.20 19.15 -1.65
N LEU A 12 -15.72 19.27 -2.88
CA LEU A 12 -14.97 19.04 -4.12
C LEU A 12 -13.94 20.16 -4.42
N ASN A 13 -13.99 21.28 -3.70
CA ASN A 13 -13.13 22.45 -3.90
C ASN A 13 -12.12 22.68 -2.75
N SER A 14 -11.87 21.69 -1.89
CA SER A 14 -10.79 21.84 -0.89
C SER A 14 -9.40 21.86 -1.57
N PRO A 15 -8.60 22.92 -1.40
CA PRO A 15 -7.31 23.07 -2.04
C PRO A 15 -6.23 22.33 -1.22
N LEU A 16 -6.26 21.00 -1.25
CA LEU A 16 -5.17 20.17 -0.72
C LEU A 16 -4.33 19.50 -1.82
N TRP A 17 -4.66 19.74 -3.09
CA TRP A 17 -4.00 19.09 -4.23
C TRP A 17 -3.81 20.00 -5.45
N SER A 18 -3.70 21.31 -5.26
CA SER A 18 -3.45 22.25 -6.37
C SER A 18 -2.28 23.17 -6.06
N THR A 19 -1.09 22.83 -6.58
CA THR A 19 0.01 23.79 -6.75
C THR A 19 -0.26 24.63 -8.00
N PRO A 20 -0.25 25.98 -7.92
CA PRO A 20 -0.31 26.82 -9.10
C PRO A 20 1.02 26.74 -9.89
N PRO A 21 1.00 26.91 -11.22
CA PRO A 21 2.23 26.95 -12.01
C PRO A 21 3.07 28.17 -11.65
N LEU A 22 4.38 27.97 -11.51
CA LEU A 22 5.37 29.03 -11.33
C LEU A 22 5.34 30.01 -12.51
N ALA A 23 5.35 31.30 -12.20
CA ALA A 23 5.43 32.39 -13.15
C ALA A 23 6.71 32.28 -14.01
N SER A 24 6.56 32.55 -15.30
CA SER A 24 7.62 32.67 -16.29
C SER A 24 8.68 33.71 -15.86
N THR A 25 9.94 33.29 -15.80
CA THR A 25 11.10 34.19 -15.69
C THR A 25 11.25 35.06 -16.93
N PRO A 26 11.71 36.33 -16.80
CA PRO A 26 11.96 37.20 -17.95
C PRO A 26 13.17 36.73 -18.77
N ALA A 27 13.17 37.10 -20.06
CA ALA A 27 14.22 36.80 -21.02
C ALA A 27 15.59 37.37 -20.61
N ASP A 28 16.63 36.54 -20.74
CA ASP A 28 18.05 36.91 -20.63
C ASP A 28 18.50 37.57 -21.95
N PRO A 29 19.05 38.80 -21.96
CA PRO A 29 19.30 39.55 -23.19
C PRO A 29 20.69 39.32 -23.82
N PHE A 30 21.38 38.21 -23.52
CA PHE A 30 22.66 37.89 -24.17
C PHE A 30 22.64 36.47 -24.76
N GLY A 31 22.48 36.43 -26.08
CA GLY A 31 22.48 35.20 -26.86
C GLY A 31 23.84 34.50 -26.85
N THR A 32 23.79 33.17 -26.85
CA THR A 32 24.73 32.32 -27.59
C THR A 32 24.00 31.05 -28.01
N ASP A 33 23.93 30.86 -29.32
CA ASP A 33 23.26 29.78 -30.02
C ASP A 33 24.14 28.52 -29.95
N PHE A 34 23.77 27.58 -29.07
CA PHE A 34 24.33 26.23 -29.07
C PHE A 34 23.19 25.23 -28.88
N SER A 35 22.54 24.88 -29.99
CA SER A 35 21.63 23.73 -30.03
C SER A 35 22.41 22.42 -29.89
N PRO A 36 22.18 21.58 -28.86
CA PRO A 36 22.74 20.24 -28.81
C PRO A 36 21.98 19.29 -29.76
N PRO A 37 22.63 18.26 -30.32
CA PRO A 37 21.98 17.33 -31.24
C PRO A 37 20.86 16.53 -30.56
N PRO A 38 19.87 16.03 -31.32
CA PRO A 38 18.68 15.39 -30.77
C PRO A 38 19.03 14.14 -29.97
N ALA A 39 18.49 14.06 -28.75
CA ALA A 39 18.66 12.92 -27.87
C ALA A 39 18.05 11.64 -28.48
N PRO A 40 18.70 10.47 -28.34
CA PRO A 40 18.16 9.21 -28.81
C PRO A 40 16.88 8.84 -28.03
N SER A 41 15.93 8.22 -28.73
CA SER A 41 14.63 7.79 -28.23
C SER A 41 14.70 7.06 -26.87
N PRO A 42 13.75 7.30 -25.94
CA PRO A 42 13.77 6.66 -24.63
C PRO A 42 13.62 5.15 -24.78
N LYS A 43 14.64 4.40 -24.35
CA LYS A 43 14.52 2.95 -24.11
C LYS A 43 13.47 2.71 -23.01
N PRO A 44 12.65 1.65 -23.10
CA PRO A 44 11.70 1.33 -22.05
C PRO A 44 12.43 1.17 -20.72
N SER A 45 11.89 1.80 -19.68
CA SER A 45 12.30 1.61 -18.30
C SER A 45 12.27 0.11 -17.97
N PRO A 46 13.21 -0.42 -17.17
CA PRO A 46 13.18 -1.83 -16.80
C PRO A 46 11.86 -2.12 -16.07
N SER A 47 11.06 -3.00 -16.65
CA SER A 47 9.90 -3.60 -16.00
C SER A 47 10.39 -4.32 -14.74
N VAL A 48 9.62 -4.22 -13.66
CA VAL A 48 9.83 -5.01 -12.44
C VAL A 48 9.83 -6.49 -12.87
N PRO A 49 10.94 -7.23 -12.71
CA PRO A 49 10.93 -8.64 -13.02
C PRO A 49 9.93 -9.35 -12.11
N PRO A 50 9.26 -10.42 -12.59
CA PRO A 50 8.34 -11.18 -11.75
C PRO A 50 9.08 -11.61 -10.47
N PRO A 51 8.44 -11.53 -9.28
CA PRO A 51 9.04 -12.02 -8.06
C PRO A 51 9.44 -13.48 -8.25
N PRO A 52 10.66 -13.88 -7.83
CA PRO A 52 11.02 -15.29 -7.82
C PRO A 52 9.98 -16.07 -7.01
N MET A 53 9.63 -17.28 -7.47
CA MET A 53 8.84 -18.20 -6.66
C MET A 53 9.56 -18.39 -5.32
N ARG A 54 8.80 -18.33 -4.23
CA ARG A 54 9.29 -18.52 -2.86
C ARG A 54 9.85 -19.94 -2.73
N GLU A 55 11.13 -20.13 -3.02
CA GLU A 55 11.88 -21.25 -2.47
C GLU A 55 12.38 -20.81 -1.11
N GLN A 56 11.79 -21.35 -0.01
CA GLN A 56 12.58 -21.79 1.16
C GLN A 56 11.77 -22.28 2.35
N ALA A 57 12.46 -23.21 3.04
CA ALA A 57 12.35 -23.68 4.42
C ALA A 57 11.04 -24.36 4.82
N VAL A 58 11.11 -25.68 4.89
CA VAL A 58 10.15 -26.57 5.52
C VAL A 58 9.85 -26.06 6.93
N ASP A 59 8.58 -25.77 7.21
CA ASP A 59 8.06 -25.55 8.55
C ASP A 59 8.39 -26.78 9.42
N SER A 60 9.44 -26.67 10.22
CA SER A 60 9.79 -27.65 11.26
C SER A 60 9.49 -27.06 12.64
N TYR A 61 8.26 -26.59 12.81
CA TYR A 61 7.65 -26.39 14.13
C TYR A 61 6.24 -26.99 14.13
N ALA A 62 6.18 -28.31 13.95
CA ALA A 62 5.02 -29.11 14.31
C ALA A 62 5.50 -30.33 15.11
N GLY A 63 5.37 -30.23 16.44
CA GLY A 63 5.14 -31.36 17.34
C GLY A 63 6.27 -32.36 17.56
N ARG A 64 7.13 -32.10 18.55
CA ARG A 64 7.55 -33.15 19.49
C ARG A 64 7.42 -32.60 20.91
N GLY A 65 6.56 -33.25 21.70
CA GLY A 65 6.42 -32.99 23.12
C GLY A 65 7.71 -33.28 23.87
N GLY A 66 8.00 -32.42 24.85
CA GLY A 66 9.13 -32.56 25.75
C GLY A 66 9.52 -31.21 26.35
N GLU A 67 9.16 -31.02 27.62
CA GLU A 67 9.64 -29.99 28.56
C GLU A 67 9.11 -28.55 28.36
N ILE A 68 8.08 -28.22 29.17
CA ILE A 68 7.71 -26.84 29.50
C ILE A 68 8.90 -26.21 30.22
N ARG A 69 9.67 -25.38 29.50
CA ARG A 69 10.72 -24.56 30.08
C ARG A 69 10.08 -23.31 30.70
N GLU A 70 10.50 -22.99 31.92
CA GLU A 70 10.00 -21.85 32.72
C GLU A 70 10.12 -20.47 32.03
N GLU A 71 10.86 -20.37 30.93
CA GLU A 71 11.02 -19.15 30.09
C GLU A 71 9.72 -18.71 29.38
N ASP A 72 8.79 -19.61 29.08
CA ASP A 72 7.51 -19.25 28.44
C ASP A 72 6.58 -18.45 29.35
N GLY A 73 6.73 -18.60 30.67
CA GLY A 73 5.88 -17.94 31.68
C GLY A 73 6.11 -16.43 31.78
N ALA A 74 7.38 -16.00 31.80
CA ALA A 74 7.74 -14.58 31.89
C ALA A 74 7.35 -13.81 30.62
N GLY A 75 7.58 -14.41 29.44
CA GLY A 75 7.17 -13.83 28.16
C GLY A 75 5.64 -13.79 27.98
N ALA A 76 4.92 -14.78 28.50
CA ALA A 76 3.45 -14.76 28.52
C ALA A 76 2.91 -13.68 29.47
N ALA A 77 3.49 -13.52 30.66
CA ALA A 77 3.11 -12.47 31.60
C ALA A 77 3.33 -11.07 31.02
N LEU A 78 4.48 -10.82 30.38
CA LEU A 78 4.76 -9.55 29.72
C LEU A 78 3.74 -9.23 28.61
N ARG A 79 3.41 -10.22 27.77
CA ARG A 79 2.37 -10.08 26.73
C ARG A 79 0.99 -9.80 27.32
N ALA A 80 0.65 -10.43 28.45
CA ALA A 80 -0.61 -10.19 29.15
C ALA A 80 -0.69 -8.77 29.74
N HIS A 81 0.40 -8.27 30.34
CA HIS A 81 0.49 -6.88 30.81
C HIS A 81 0.36 -5.89 29.65
N LEU A 82 1.07 -6.12 28.55
CA LEU A 82 0.99 -5.26 27.37
C LEU A 82 -0.43 -5.23 26.78
N LEU A 83 -1.10 -6.39 26.72
CA LEU A 83 -2.50 -6.47 26.29
C LEU A 83 -3.44 -5.70 27.23
N ALA A 84 -3.19 -5.75 28.55
CA ALA A 84 -3.96 -4.98 29.52
C ALA A 84 -3.77 -3.46 29.31
N ASP A 85 -2.55 -3.02 29.03
CA ASP A 85 -2.24 -1.61 28.72
C ASP A 85 -2.96 -1.14 27.46
N PHE A 86 -2.96 -1.94 26.39
CA PHE A 86 -3.74 -1.64 25.18
C PHE A 86 -5.24 -1.52 25.48
N LYS A 87 -5.80 -2.48 26.21
CA LYS A 87 -7.23 -2.45 26.59
C LYS A 87 -7.55 -1.20 27.42
N ALA A 88 -6.70 -0.84 28.37
CA ALA A 88 -6.84 0.37 29.17
C ALA A 88 -6.79 1.63 28.28
N ALA A 89 -5.83 1.72 27.35
CA ALA A 89 -5.70 2.84 26.43
C ALA A 89 -6.93 2.99 25.50
N LEU A 90 -7.45 1.88 24.97
CA LEU A 90 -8.59 1.83 24.04
C LEU A 90 -9.95 1.99 24.74
N SER A 91 -10.02 1.82 26.07
CA SER A 91 -11.23 2.01 26.86
C SER A 91 -11.57 3.48 27.12
N LYS A 92 -10.62 4.40 26.92
CA LYS A 92 -10.80 5.84 27.16
C LYS A 92 -11.80 6.43 26.16
N LYS A 93 -12.57 7.44 26.60
CA LYS A 93 -13.53 8.17 25.73
C LYS A 93 -12.85 8.78 24.50
N VAL A 94 -11.67 9.36 24.72
CA VAL A 94 -10.77 9.85 23.67
C VAL A 94 -9.47 9.07 23.80
N VAL A 95 -9.09 8.37 22.74
CA VAL A 95 -7.87 7.56 22.72
C VAL A 95 -6.65 8.48 22.64
N ASN A 96 -5.69 8.30 23.55
CA ASN A 96 -4.43 9.03 23.51
C ASN A 96 -3.51 8.37 22.47
N MET A 97 -3.33 9.05 21.33
CA MET A 97 -2.50 8.54 20.24
C MET A 97 -1.02 8.45 20.58
N GLY A 98 -0.49 9.30 21.46
CA GLY A 98 0.92 9.22 21.89
C GLY A 98 1.19 7.94 22.67
N GLU A 99 0.28 7.60 23.59
CA GLU A 99 0.38 6.35 24.35
C GLU A 99 0.14 5.13 23.46
N LEU A 100 -0.87 5.18 22.57
CA LEU A 100 -1.15 4.08 21.64
C LEU A 100 0.05 3.78 20.73
N ARG A 101 0.69 4.83 20.21
CA ARG A 101 1.91 4.75 19.39
C ARG A 101 3.06 4.11 20.17
N ARG A 102 3.30 4.55 21.41
CA ARG A 102 4.34 4.00 22.29
C ARG A 102 4.14 2.50 22.52
N LEU A 103 2.90 2.08 22.79
CA LEU A 103 2.56 0.67 22.98
C LEU A 103 2.74 -0.13 21.68
N ALA A 104 2.30 0.40 20.54
CA ALA A 104 2.45 -0.26 19.23
C ALA A 104 3.93 -0.46 18.84
N CYS A 105 4.83 0.46 19.21
CA CYS A 105 6.27 0.28 19.02
C CYS A 105 6.87 -0.88 19.84
N LEU A 106 6.19 -1.38 20.87
CA LEU A 106 6.58 -2.57 21.63
C LEU A 106 6.03 -3.87 21.01
N GLY A 107 5.23 -3.77 19.95
CA GLY A 107 4.52 -4.87 19.31
C GLY A 107 3.09 -5.02 19.85
N VAL A 108 2.14 -5.31 18.96
CA VAL A 108 0.77 -5.58 19.38
C VAL A 108 0.63 -7.08 19.63
N PRO A 109 0.31 -7.52 20.87
CA PRO A 109 0.25 -8.94 21.19
C PRO A 109 -0.91 -9.63 20.47
N ASP A 110 -0.64 -10.81 19.90
CA ASP A 110 -1.67 -11.74 19.44
C ASP A 110 -2.43 -12.28 20.66
N GLY A 111 -3.69 -11.89 20.79
CA GLY A 111 -4.51 -12.32 21.93
C GLY A 111 -5.17 -13.66 21.61
N GLY A 112 -4.87 -14.71 22.37
CA GLY A 112 -5.62 -15.97 22.39
C GLY A 112 -7.07 -15.78 22.85
N GLY A 113 -7.89 -15.11 22.03
CA GLY A 113 -9.29 -14.78 22.27
C GLY A 113 -9.62 -13.30 22.56
N THR A 114 -8.66 -12.36 22.51
CA THR A 114 -8.96 -10.90 22.54
C THR A 114 -7.97 -10.10 21.69
N ASP A 115 -8.21 -10.07 20.39
CA ASP A 115 -7.30 -9.42 19.44
C ASP A 115 -7.57 -7.91 19.36
N VAL A 116 -6.60 -7.10 19.81
CA VAL A 116 -6.70 -5.64 19.78
C VAL A 116 -6.12 -5.04 18.50
N ARG A 117 -5.30 -5.81 17.77
CA ARG A 117 -4.58 -5.35 16.58
C ARG A 117 -5.48 -4.73 15.50
N PRO A 118 -6.64 -5.31 15.14
CA PRO A 118 -7.51 -4.71 14.13
C PRO A 118 -7.92 -3.28 14.48
N LEU A 119 -8.29 -3.04 15.74
CA LEU A 119 -8.68 -1.72 16.21
C LEU A 119 -7.48 -0.76 16.31
N VAL A 120 -6.33 -1.25 16.78
CA VAL A 120 -5.09 -0.45 16.86
C VAL A 120 -4.66 0.02 15.48
N TRP A 121 -4.63 -0.85 14.48
CA TRP A 121 -4.24 -0.49 13.11
C TRP A 121 -5.21 0.51 12.47
N LYS A 122 -6.52 0.33 12.68
CA LYS A 122 -7.55 1.30 12.24
C LYS A 122 -7.31 2.70 12.81
N LEU A 123 -6.88 2.80 14.07
CA LEU A 123 -6.55 4.09 14.71
C LEU A 123 -5.22 4.67 14.23
N LEU A 124 -4.16 3.85 14.12
CA LEU A 124 -2.84 4.30 13.69
C LEU A 124 -2.81 4.76 12.23
N LEU A 125 -3.62 4.13 11.37
CA LEU A 125 -3.81 4.53 9.97
C LEU A 125 -4.81 5.68 9.79
N GLY A 126 -5.36 6.22 10.88
CA GLY A 126 -6.31 7.34 10.81
C GLY A 126 -7.67 6.99 10.21
N TYR A 127 -7.98 5.70 10.05
CA TYR A 127 -9.29 5.25 9.56
C TYR A 127 -10.40 5.52 10.59
N LEU A 128 -10.11 5.35 11.87
CA LEU A 128 -11.01 5.72 12.96
C LEU A 128 -10.54 7.01 13.66
N PRO A 129 -11.47 7.91 14.02
CA PRO A 129 -11.12 9.09 14.82
C PRO A 129 -10.72 8.69 16.25
N THR A 130 -10.03 9.58 16.96
CA THR A 130 -9.61 9.34 18.35
C THR A 130 -10.79 9.29 19.33
N GLU A 131 -11.92 9.91 18.98
CA GLU A 131 -13.14 9.91 19.78
C GLU A 131 -13.97 8.65 19.54
N ARG A 132 -14.14 7.86 20.61
CA ARG A 132 -14.81 6.55 20.53
C ARG A 132 -16.30 6.63 20.20
N SER A 133 -16.98 7.69 20.61
CA SER A 133 -18.40 7.91 20.30
C SER A 133 -18.67 8.06 18.80
N LEU A 134 -17.67 8.44 18.00
CA LEU A 134 -17.80 8.63 16.56
C LEU A 134 -17.54 7.35 15.76
N TRP A 135 -16.99 6.29 16.36
CA TRP A 135 -16.61 5.08 15.63
C TRP A 135 -17.78 4.41 14.89
N PRO A 136 -18.96 4.20 15.49
CA PRO A 136 -20.07 3.56 14.78
C PRO A 136 -20.51 4.35 13.54
N TYR A 137 -20.54 5.68 13.66
CA TYR A 137 -20.89 6.58 12.57
C TYR A 137 -19.86 6.54 11.43
N GLU A 138 -18.56 6.65 11.76
CA GLU A 138 -17.52 6.66 10.73
C GLU A 138 -17.39 5.30 10.04
N LEU A 139 -17.53 4.19 10.78
CA LEU A 139 -17.58 2.84 10.21
C LEU A 139 -18.74 2.70 9.22
N GLU A 140 -19.96 3.07 9.62
CA GLU A 140 -21.14 2.97 8.76
C GLU A 140 -20.98 3.81 7.49
N LYS A 141 -20.57 5.08 7.65
CA LYS A 141 -20.32 5.99 6.54
C LYS A 141 -19.29 5.43 5.54
N LYS A 142 -18.15 4.95 6.02
CA LYS A 142 -17.09 4.38 5.17
C LYS A 142 -17.54 3.08 4.52
N ARG A 143 -18.19 2.17 5.25
CA ARG A 143 -18.70 0.90 4.71
C ARG A 143 -19.75 1.12 3.63
N SER A 144 -20.68 2.04 3.85
CA SER A 144 -21.65 2.49 2.84
C SER A 144 -20.98 3.11 1.61
N GLN A 145 -19.94 3.94 1.81
CA GLN A 145 -19.17 4.52 0.72
C GLN A 145 -18.46 3.44 -0.12
N TYR A 146 -17.84 2.44 0.51
CA TYR A 146 -17.23 1.33 -0.21
C TYR A 146 -18.25 0.47 -0.96
N SER A 147 -19.45 0.28 -0.39
CA SER A 147 -20.54 -0.39 -1.11
C SER A 147 -20.91 0.36 -2.40
N ALA A 148 -21.00 1.69 -2.35
CA ALA A 148 -21.22 2.50 -3.55
C ALA A 148 -20.08 2.34 -4.58
N TYR A 149 -18.82 2.27 -4.13
CA TYR A 149 -17.70 2.01 -5.02
C TYR A 149 -17.77 0.65 -5.71
N LYS A 150 -18.23 -0.39 -5.01
CA LYS A 150 -18.47 -1.69 -5.65
C LYS A 150 -19.51 -1.57 -6.77
N ASP A 151 -20.61 -0.88 -6.51
CA ASP A 151 -21.70 -0.71 -7.48
C ASP A 151 -21.30 0.13 -8.70
N GLU A 152 -20.35 1.05 -8.54
CA GLU A 152 -19.84 1.91 -9.62
C GLU A 152 -18.68 1.24 -10.41
N PHE A 153 -17.71 0.69 -9.68
CA PHE A 153 -16.42 0.25 -10.22
C PHE A 153 -16.27 -1.26 -10.38
N LEU A 154 -17.30 -2.08 -10.19
CA LEU A 154 -17.24 -3.51 -10.52
C LEU A 154 -18.20 -3.92 -11.64
N LEU A 155 -18.92 -2.96 -12.23
CA LEU A 155 -19.78 -3.22 -13.39
C LEU A 155 -18.94 -3.55 -14.63
N ASN A 156 -19.38 -4.55 -15.39
CA ASN A 156 -18.83 -4.88 -16.70
C ASN A 156 -19.23 -3.79 -17.72
N PRO A 157 -18.37 -3.38 -18.68
CA PRO A 157 -18.72 -2.40 -19.72
C PRO A 157 -20.08 -2.58 -20.37
N SER A 158 -20.51 -3.81 -20.64
CA SER A 158 -21.83 -4.08 -21.22
C SER A 158 -22.98 -3.69 -20.27
N GLU A 159 -22.83 -3.94 -18.97
CA GLU A 159 -23.80 -3.50 -17.96
C GLU A 159 -23.77 -2.00 -17.75
N LYS A 160 -22.57 -1.40 -17.83
CA LYS A 160 -22.37 0.06 -17.76
C LYS A 160 -23.07 0.74 -18.95
N LEU A 161 -22.90 0.21 -20.16
CA LEU A 161 -23.55 0.70 -21.37
C LEU A 161 -25.07 0.52 -21.30
N ARG A 162 -25.55 -0.64 -20.83
CA ARG A 162 -26.98 -0.90 -20.62
C ARG A 162 -27.61 0.08 -19.63
N ARG A 163 -26.96 0.37 -18.50
CA ARG A 163 -27.43 1.38 -17.53
C ARG A 163 -27.43 2.79 -18.12
N ILE A 164 -26.45 3.13 -18.95
CA ILE A 164 -26.41 4.42 -19.67
C ILE A 164 -27.59 4.50 -20.67
N GLU A 165 -27.86 3.43 -21.40
CA GLU A 165 -29.00 3.36 -22.35
C GLU A 165 -30.35 3.40 -21.63
N GLU A 166 -30.52 2.65 -20.55
CA GLU A 166 -31.73 2.64 -19.71
C GLU A 166 -32.01 4.02 -19.08
N SER A 167 -30.97 4.71 -18.61
CA SER A 167 -31.08 6.06 -18.04
C SER A 167 -31.37 7.13 -19.10
N LYS A 168 -30.78 7.03 -20.30
CA LYS A 168 -31.12 7.86 -21.47
C LYS A 168 -32.58 7.63 -21.91
N LEU A 169 -33.02 6.38 -21.95
CA LEU A 169 -34.39 6.00 -22.35
C LEU A 169 -35.43 6.48 -21.34
N SER A 170 -35.13 6.38 -20.04
CA SER A 170 -36.01 6.86 -18.97
C SER A 170 -36.16 8.39 -19.02
N ARG A 171 -35.06 9.12 -19.21
CA ARG A 171 -35.07 10.58 -19.37
C ARG A 171 -35.81 11.01 -20.65
N LYS A 172 -35.71 10.23 -21.73
CA LYS A 172 -36.45 10.47 -22.98
C LYS A 172 -37.95 10.24 -22.80
N LYS A 173 -38.37 9.18 -22.10
CA LYS A 173 -39.78 8.90 -21.76
C LYS A 173 -40.42 9.99 -20.90
N GLU A 174 -39.68 10.56 -19.95
CA GLU A 174 -40.15 11.68 -19.13
C GLU A 174 -40.35 12.98 -19.93
N LEU A 175 -39.57 13.18 -21.00
CA LEU A 175 -39.63 14.39 -21.83
C LEU A 175 -40.66 14.33 -22.95
N THR A 176 -40.96 13.15 -23.50
CA THR A 176 -41.83 13.03 -24.70
C THR A 176 -43.23 12.52 -24.42
N GLY A 177 -43.53 11.96 -23.24
CA GLY A 177 -44.88 11.47 -22.90
C GLY A 177 -45.43 10.37 -23.83
N GLU A 178 -44.64 9.86 -24.77
CA GLU A 178 -45.08 8.87 -25.75
C GLU A 178 -44.84 7.44 -25.26
N ARG A 179 -45.95 6.71 -25.07
CA ARG A 179 -45.98 5.25 -24.95
C ARG A 179 -45.93 4.63 -26.35
N ASN A 180 -44.75 4.50 -26.95
CA ASN A 180 -44.58 3.68 -28.14
C ASN A 180 -43.68 2.46 -27.85
N GLY A 181 -44.23 1.27 -28.11
CA GLY A 181 -43.69 -0.06 -27.78
C GLY A 181 -42.74 -0.65 -28.82
N LEU A 182 -41.88 0.16 -29.44
CA LEU A 182 -40.81 -0.32 -30.33
C LEU A 182 -39.46 0.06 -29.72
N LEU A 183 -38.62 -0.95 -29.43
CA LEU A 183 -37.24 -0.74 -28.99
C LEU A 183 -36.46 -0.11 -30.17
N PRO A 184 -35.94 1.13 -30.05
CA PRO A 184 -35.13 1.72 -31.09
C PRO A 184 -33.81 0.93 -31.20
N ARG A 185 -33.42 0.55 -32.42
CA ARG A 185 -32.10 -0.01 -32.68
C ARG A 185 -31.08 1.12 -32.53
N SER A 186 -30.29 1.09 -31.46
CA SER A 186 -29.21 2.04 -31.19
C SER A 186 -28.12 1.88 -32.26
N GLU A 187 -27.77 2.94 -32.99
CA GLU A 187 -26.61 2.96 -33.89
C GLU A 187 -25.36 3.07 -33.02
N VAL A 188 -24.54 2.01 -33.00
CA VAL A 188 -23.24 2.01 -32.31
C VAL A 188 -22.33 2.98 -33.04
N THR A 189 -21.97 4.10 -32.41
CA THR A 189 -21.06 5.08 -33.00
C THR A 189 -19.63 4.49 -33.08
N ASN A 190 -18.81 4.96 -34.04
CA ASN A 190 -17.43 4.46 -34.21
C ASN A 190 -16.54 4.63 -32.96
N GLU A 191 -16.91 5.50 -32.02
CA GLU A 191 -16.22 5.68 -30.72
C GLU A 191 -16.67 4.68 -29.64
N GLU A 192 -17.85 4.08 -29.80
CA GLU A 192 -18.44 3.04 -28.94
C GLU A 192 -18.13 1.62 -29.44
N HIS A 193 -17.34 1.50 -30.52
CA HIS A 193 -17.00 0.23 -31.14
C HIS A 193 -15.86 -0.51 -30.38
N PRO A 194 -15.96 -1.86 -30.19
CA PRO A 194 -14.95 -2.70 -29.52
C PRO A 194 -13.55 -2.69 -30.14
N LEU A 195 -13.39 -2.16 -31.34
CA LEU A 195 -12.11 -2.08 -32.06
C LEU A 195 -11.67 -0.63 -32.32
N SER A 196 -12.29 0.34 -31.66
CA SER A 196 -11.94 1.73 -31.90
C SER A 196 -10.62 2.10 -31.21
N PHE A 197 -9.74 2.77 -31.95
CA PHE A 197 -8.43 3.21 -31.46
C PHE A 197 -8.47 4.59 -30.77
N GLY A 198 -9.67 5.16 -30.59
CA GLY A 198 -9.85 6.46 -29.94
C GLY A 198 -9.46 6.42 -28.46
N LYS A 199 -8.67 7.39 -27.99
CA LYS A 199 -8.25 7.50 -26.58
C LYS A 199 -9.41 7.72 -25.60
N SER A 200 -10.57 8.17 -26.11
CA SER A 200 -11.82 8.37 -25.39
C SER A 200 -12.78 7.17 -25.44
N SER A 201 -12.46 6.13 -26.20
CA SER A 201 -13.36 4.97 -26.32
C SER A 201 -13.42 4.19 -25.02
N LEU A 202 -14.65 3.87 -24.60
CA LEU A 202 -14.92 2.97 -23.48
C LEU A 202 -14.22 1.62 -23.62
N TRP A 203 -14.01 1.15 -24.86
CA TRP A 203 -13.35 -0.12 -25.13
C TRP A 203 -11.83 -0.03 -25.02
N ASN A 204 -11.19 1.06 -25.48
CA ASN A 204 -9.76 1.26 -25.30
C ASN A 204 -9.39 1.40 -23.81
N GLN A 205 -10.21 2.13 -23.05
CA GLN A 205 -10.12 2.15 -21.58
C GLN A 205 -10.31 0.75 -21.00
N TYR A 206 -11.30 0.00 -21.47
CA TYR A 206 -11.55 -1.37 -21.02
C TYR A 206 -10.39 -2.33 -21.33
N PHE A 207 -9.73 -2.26 -22.49
CA PHE A 207 -8.61 -3.15 -22.79
C PHE A 207 -7.37 -2.83 -21.95
N GLN A 208 -7.06 -1.55 -21.74
CA GLN A 208 -5.99 -1.15 -20.81
C GLN A 208 -6.32 -1.56 -19.37
N GLU A 209 -7.59 -1.52 -19.00
CA GLU A 209 -8.06 -2.04 -17.72
C GLU A 209 -7.96 -3.57 -17.67
N SER A 210 -8.25 -4.29 -18.76
CA SER A 210 -8.22 -5.75 -18.83
C SER A 210 -6.84 -6.31 -18.48
N GLU A 211 -5.76 -5.70 -18.98
CA GLU A 211 -4.40 -6.11 -18.63
C GLU A 211 -4.12 -5.98 -17.12
N ILE A 212 -4.55 -4.86 -16.52
CA ILE A 212 -4.42 -4.63 -15.07
C ILE A 212 -5.28 -5.64 -14.29
N LEU A 213 -6.50 -5.90 -14.73
CA LEU A 213 -7.40 -6.87 -14.09
C LEU A 213 -6.83 -8.28 -14.12
N GLU A 214 -6.32 -8.73 -15.26
CA GLU A 214 -5.67 -10.03 -15.38
C GLU A 214 -4.42 -10.14 -14.52
N GLN A 215 -3.66 -9.03 -14.40
CA GLN A 215 -2.50 -8.98 -13.52
C GLN A 215 -2.92 -9.12 -12.05
N ILE A 216 -3.95 -8.40 -11.61
CA ILE A 216 -4.54 -8.54 -10.27
C ILE A 216 -4.98 -9.99 -10.05
N ASP A 217 -5.67 -10.61 -11.01
CA ASP A 217 -6.17 -11.98 -10.90
C ASP A 217 -5.03 -13.01 -10.71
N ARG A 218 -3.94 -12.86 -11.46
CA ARG A 218 -2.75 -13.71 -11.30
C ARG A 218 -2.07 -13.48 -9.94
N ASP A 219 -1.94 -12.23 -9.53
CA ASP A 219 -1.27 -11.86 -8.29
C ASP A 219 -2.04 -12.29 -7.05
N VAL A 220 -3.36 -12.12 -7.03
CA VAL A 220 -4.22 -12.59 -5.93
C VAL A 220 -4.15 -14.10 -5.79
N LYS A 221 -4.17 -14.87 -6.90
CA LYS A 221 -4.07 -16.33 -6.86
C LYS A 221 -2.76 -16.85 -6.27
N ARG A 222 -1.66 -16.09 -6.44
CA ARG A 222 -0.33 -16.45 -5.93
C ARG A 222 0.02 -15.81 -4.59
N THR A 223 -0.88 -15.04 -3.98
CA THR A 223 -0.64 -14.37 -2.69
C THR A 223 -0.65 -15.41 -1.57
N HIS A 224 0.48 -15.59 -0.87
CA HIS A 224 0.66 -16.53 0.25
C HIS A 224 -0.08 -17.89 0.08
N PRO A 225 0.26 -18.68 -0.96
CA PRO A 225 -0.48 -19.91 -1.31
C PRO A 225 -0.39 -21.00 -0.23
N ASP A 226 0.62 -20.92 0.63
CA ASP A 226 0.85 -21.77 1.80
C ASP A 226 -0.20 -21.57 2.92
N LYS A 227 -0.88 -20.42 2.93
CA LYS A 227 -1.88 -20.08 3.95
C LYS A 227 -3.28 -20.33 3.41
N SER A 228 -3.99 -21.29 4.02
CA SER A 228 -5.38 -21.63 3.68
C SER A 228 -6.32 -20.42 3.65
N PHE A 229 -6.06 -19.41 4.49
CA PHE A 229 -6.78 -18.14 4.51
C PHE A 229 -6.76 -17.43 3.14
N PHE A 230 -5.62 -17.39 2.46
CA PHE A 230 -5.48 -16.73 1.15
C PHE A 230 -5.83 -17.65 -0.03
N SER A 231 -5.88 -18.96 0.20
CA SER A 231 -6.43 -19.93 -0.77
C SER A 231 -7.96 -19.92 -0.82
N ALA A 232 -8.63 -19.39 0.21
CA ALA A 232 -10.10 -19.34 0.27
C ALA A 232 -10.66 -18.38 -0.80
N LYS A 233 -11.56 -18.88 -1.66
CA LYS A 233 -12.14 -18.11 -2.77
C LYS A 233 -12.80 -16.81 -2.33
N SER A 234 -13.53 -16.82 -1.21
CA SER A 234 -14.17 -15.60 -0.68
C SER A 234 -13.17 -14.50 -0.36
N ASN A 235 -12.01 -14.87 0.17
CA ASN A 235 -10.94 -13.95 0.55
C ASN A 235 -10.19 -13.46 -0.69
N GLN A 236 -9.90 -14.33 -1.65
CA GLN A 236 -9.34 -13.94 -2.95
C GLN A 236 -10.24 -12.94 -3.68
N GLU A 237 -11.54 -13.19 -3.72
CA GLU A 237 -12.50 -12.28 -4.34
C GLU A 237 -12.56 -10.91 -3.62
N SER A 238 -12.39 -10.89 -2.30
CA SER A 238 -12.33 -9.65 -1.52
C SER A 238 -11.07 -8.86 -1.84
N LEU A 239 -9.89 -9.49 -1.82
CA LEU A 239 -8.62 -8.88 -2.20
C LEU A 239 -8.66 -8.33 -3.63
N ARG A 240 -9.18 -9.14 -4.56
CA ARG A 240 -9.38 -8.77 -5.96
C ARG A 240 -10.24 -7.51 -6.08
N ARG A 241 -11.43 -7.48 -5.46
CA ARG A 241 -12.31 -6.30 -5.52
C ARG A 241 -11.65 -5.04 -4.95
N ILE A 242 -10.95 -5.16 -3.82
CA ILE A 242 -10.22 -4.04 -3.21
C ILE A 242 -9.20 -3.47 -4.20
N LEU A 243 -8.35 -4.32 -4.79
CA LEU A 243 -7.31 -3.89 -5.73
C LEU A 243 -7.88 -3.28 -7.01
N ILE A 244 -9.00 -3.81 -7.52
CA ILE A 244 -9.68 -3.27 -8.70
C ILE A 244 -10.22 -1.87 -8.41
N ILE A 245 -10.97 -1.72 -7.31
CA ILE A 245 -11.57 -0.44 -6.91
C ILE A 245 -10.46 0.59 -6.66
N PHE A 246 -9.39 0.20 -5.96
CA PHE A 246 -8.22 1.06 -5.73
C PHE A 246 -7.60 1.54 -7.05
N SER A 247 -7.37 0.63 -8.00
CA SER A 247 -6.74 0.95 -9.28
C SER A 247 -7.57 1.94 -10.11
N ARG A 248 -8.90 1.85 -10.02
CA ARG A 248 -9.84 2.76 -10.71
C ARG A 248 -9.93 4.12 -10.02
N LEU A 249 -9.91 4.17 -8.69
CA LEU A 249 -9.96 5.42 -7.92
C LEU A 249 -8.65 6.20 -7.89
N TYR A 250 -7.51 5.53 -8.04
CA TYR A 250 -6.19 6.16 -8.01
C TYR A 250 -5.41 5.95 -9.33
N PRO A 251 -5.83 6.56 -10.46
CA PRO A 251 -5.20 6.33 -11.78
C PRO A 251 -3.74 6.79 -11.92
N SER A 252 -3.23 7.58 -10.97
CA SER A 252 -1.83 8.03 -10.94
C SER A 252 -0.89 6.99 -10.32
N VAL A 253 -1.40 6.21 -9.37
CA VAL A 253 -0.71 5.09 -8.72
C VAL A 253 -0.93 3.81 -9.55
N ARG A 254 -2.20 3.52 -9.86
CA ARG A 254 -2.69 2.27 -10.47
C ARG A 254 -2.25 1.03 -9.69
N TYR A 255 -2.67 -0.14 -10.14
CA TYR A 255 -2.10 -1.38 -9.65
C TYR A 255 -0.63 -1.48 -10.06
N VAL A 256 0.23 -1.83 -9.10
CA VAL A 256 1.62 -2.21 -9.34
C VAL A 256 1.80 -3.62 -8.77
N GLN A 257 2.52 -4.47 -9.51
CA GLN A 257 2.79 -5.84 -9.06
C GLN A 257 3.40 -5.84 -7.66
N GLY A 258 2.84 -6.63 -6.76
CA GLY A 258 3.26 -6.72 -5.36
C GLY A 258 2.39 -5.91 -4.39
N LEU A 259 1.52 -5.01 -4.87
CA LEU A 259 0.53 -4.36 -3.99
C LEU A 259 -0.43 -5.38 -3.34
N ASN A 260 -0.63 -6.54 -3.97
CA ASN A 260 -1.34 -7.67 -3.36
C ASN A 260 -0.68 -8.15 -2.06
N GLU A 261 0.66 -8.17 -2.01
CA GLU A 261 1.43 -8.57 -0.81
C GLU A 261 1.36 -7.50 0.28
N VAL A 262 1.27 -6.22 -0.10
CA VAL A 262 1.06 -5.11 0.85
C VAL A 262 -0.38 -5.12 1.41
N LEU A 263 -1.36 -5.46 0.59
CA LEU A 263 -2.76 -5.57 1.01
C LEU A 263 -3.00 -6.76 1.96
N ALA A 264 -2.27 -7.86 1.76
CA ALA A 264 -2.52 -9.12 2.44
C ALA A 264 -2.44 -9.05 3.98
N PRO A 265 -1.42 -8.44 4.63
CA PRO A 265 -1.37 -8.27 6.08
C PRO A 265 -2.56 -7.49 6.63
N LEU A 266 -2.96 -6.37 5.99
CA LEU A 266 -4.12 -5.57 6.42
C LEU A 266 -5.39 -6.41 6.39
N PHE A 267 -5.65 -7.08 5.27
CA PHE A 267 -6.86 -7.88 5.10
C PHE A 267 -6.89 -9.04 6.10
N TYR A 268 -5.77 -9.73 6.31
CA TYR A 268 -5.67 -10.82 7.27
C TYR A 268 -5.99 -10.37 8.69
N VAL A 269 -5.37 -9.27 9.15
CA VAL A 269 -5.61 -8.74 10.50
C VAL A 269 -7.07 -8.34 10.67
N LEU A 270 -7.64 -7.59 9.73
CA LEU A 270 -9.01 -7.09 9.86
C LEU A 270 -10.08 -8.18 9.67
N LYS A 271 -9.80 -9.21 8.86
CA LYS A 271 -10.75 -10.31 8.61
C LYS A 271 -10.82 -11.30 9.76
N ASN A 272 -9.74 -11.46 10.52
CA ASN A 272 -9.68 -12.33 11.70
C ASN A 272 -10.10 -11.60 13.00
N ASP A 273 -10.72 -10.42 12.89
CA ASP A 273 -11.33 -9.73 14.03
C ASP A 273 -12.39 -10.64 14.69
N LEU A 274 -12.38 -10.67 16.03
CA LEU A 274 -13.28 -11.49 16.84
C LEU A 274 -14.72 -10.95 16.80
N ASP A 275 -14.88 -9.65 16.56
CA ASP A 275 -16.19 -9.06 16.31
C ASP A 275 -16.66 -9.45 14.91
N THR A 276 -17.71 -10.27 14.87
CA THR A 276 -18.31 -10.77 13.61
C THR A 276 -18.82 -9.64 12.72
N SER A 277 -19.27 -8.51 13.29
CA SER A 277 -19.66 -7.34 12.51
C SER A 277 -18.48 -6.75 11.76
N ASN A 278 -17.33 -6.61 12.44
CA ASN A 278 -16.11 -6.08 11.84
C ASN A 278 -15.51 -7.04 10.82
N SER A 279 -15.43 -8.34 11.13
CA SER A 279 -14.89 -9.32 10.18
C SER A 279 -15.76 -9.50 8.94
N THR A 280 -17.07 -9.27 9.02
CA THR A 280 -17.97 -9.27 7.85
C THR A 280 -17.72 -8.07 6.96
N SER A 281 -17.51 -6.89 7.55
CA SER A 281 -17.20 -5.66 6.82
C SER A 281 -15.70 -5.43 6.56
N ALA A 282 -14.85 -6.42 6.88
CA ALA A 282 -13.39 -6.29 6.80
C ALA A 282 -12.89 -5.86 5.42
N GLU A 283 -13.58 -6.23 4.33
CA GLU A 283 -13.22 -5.81 2.98
C GLU A 283 -13.23 -4.28 2.82
N ALA A 284 -14.30 -3.62 3.30
CA ALA A 284 -14.44 -2.17 3.25
C ALA A 284 -13.43 -1.48 4.17
N ASP A 285 -13.30 -1.97 5.41
CA ASP A 285 -12.36 -1.43 6.40
C ASP A 285 -10.90 -1.54 5.89
N THR A 286 -10.57 -2.67 5.24
CA THR A 286 -9.25 -2.91 4.63
C THR A 286 -9.00 -1.95 3.48
N PHE A 287 -9.98 -1.70 2.61
CA PHE A 287 -9.81 -0.76 1.50
C PHE A 287 -9.37 0.62 2.00
N PHE A 288 -10.04 1.18 3.00
CA PHE A 288 -9.67 2.50 3.51
C PHE A 288 -8.35 2.49 4.27
N CYS A 289 -8.09 1.47 5.09
CA CYS A 289 -6.78 1.32 5.76
C CYS A 289 -5.64 1.23 4.74
N PHE A 290 -5.85 0.50 3.64
CA PHE A 290 -4.89 0.37 2.55
C PHE A 290 -4.67 1.70 1.82
N VAL A 291 -5.74 2.45 1.54
CA VAL A 291 -5.64 3.80 0.95
C VAL A 291 -4.81 4.73 1.82
N GLU A 292 -5.09 4.78 3.13
CA GLU A 292 -4.35 5.64 4.06
C GLU A 292 -2.87 5.23 4.14
N LEU A 293 -2.59 3.92 4.20
CA LEU A 293 -1.21 3.41 4.18
C LEU A 293 -0.48 3.83 2.90
N ILE A 294 -1.04 3.54 1.72
CA ILE A 294 -0.42 3.85 0.44
C ILE A 294 -0.30 5.36 0.22
N SER A 295 -1.18 6.18 0.80
CA SER A 295 -1.09 7.64 0.69
C SER A 295 0.26 8.18 1.21
N GLY A 296 0.79 7.61 2.29
CA GLY A 296 2.11 7.96 2.84
C GLY A 296 3.28 7.56 1.94
N PHE A 297 3.07 6.61 1.03
CA PHE A 297 4.07 6.10 0.10
C PHE A 297 3.76 6.45 -1.36
N LYS A 298 2.75 7.29 -1.64
CA LYS A 298 2.19 7.54 -2.98
C LYS A 298 3.28 7.86 -4.03
N ASN A 299 4.26 8.67 -3.65
CA ASN A 299 5.31 9.10 -4.57
C ASN A 299 6.20 7.94 -5.06
N ASN A 300 6.27 6.83 -4.31
CA ASN A 300 7.07 5.65 -4.67
C ASN A 300 6.44 4.82 -5.80
N TYR A 301 5.14 4.99 -6.05
CA TYR A 301 4.39 4.18 -7.02
C TYR A 301 4.02 4.97 -8.29
N CYS A 302 4.09 6.29 -8.24
CA CYS A 302 3.87 7.15 -9.39
C CYS A 302 5.06 7.04 -10.37
N LYS A 303 4.92 6.22 -11.42
CA LYS A 303 5.99 5.99 -12.44
C LYS A 303 6.60 7.27 -13.02
N HIS A 304 5.80 8.32 -13.19
CA HIS A 304 6.27 9.61 -13.70
C HIS A 304 7.17 10.37 -12.71
N LEU A 305 7.13 10.00 -11.43
CA LEU A 305 7.99 10.54 -10.37
C LEU A 305 9.26 9.72 -10.17
N ASP A 306 9.46 8.59 -10.85
CA ASP A 306 10.63 7.72 -10.61
C ASP A 306 11.96 8.48 -10.77
N ASN A 307 12.04 9.42 -11.72
CA ASN A 307 13.20 10.27 -11.95
C ASN A 307 13.14 11.64 -11.23
N SER A 308 12.11 11.86 -10.42
CA SER A 308 11.89 13.10 -9.67
C SER A 308 12.62 13.09 -8.32
N ARG A 309 12.83 14.29 -7.77
CA ARG A 309 13.36 14.52 -6.41
C ARG A 309 12.47 13.97 -5.30
N VAL A 310 11.24 13.56 -5.62
CA VAL A 310 10.27 13.03 -4.65
C VAL A 310 9.90 11.56 -4.87
N GLY A 311 10.35 10.91 -5.94
CA GLY A 311 10.00 9.51 -6.23
C GLY A 311 10.97 8.48 -5.63
N ILE A 312 10.84 7.23 -6.08
CA ILE A 312 11.56 6.09 -5.49
C ILE A 312 13.08 6.25 -5.48
N ARG A 313 13.67 6.89 -6.50
CA ARG A 313 15.13 7.17 -6.53
C ARG A 313 15.59 8.10 -5.41
N SER A 314 14.75 9.08 -5.05
CA SER A 314 15.02 9.96 -3.91
C SER A 314 14.98 9.19 -2.59
N ILE A 315 14.01 8.31 -2.41
CA ILE A 315 13.92 7.45 -1.22
C ILE A 315 15.11 6.49 -1.12
N LEU A 316 15.54 5.88 -2.23
CA LEU A 316 16.76 5.06 -2.27
C LEU A 316 18.03 5.87 -1.95
N SER A 317 18.09 7.13 -2.41
CA SER A 317 19.18 8.03 -2.05
C SER A 317 19.15 8.41 -0.57
N LYS A 318 17.98 8.63 0.02
CA LYS A 318 17.83 8.84 1.48
C LYS A 318 18.31 7.63 2.27
N LEU A 319 18.01 6.41 1.84
CA LEU A 319 18.55 5.18 2.45
C LEU A 319 20.09 5.16 2.40
N SER A 320 20.66 5.46 1.23
CA SER A 320 22.12 5.56 1.05
C SER A 320 22.74 6.59 1.99
N GLN A 321 22.16 7.79 2.08
CA GLN A 321 22.62 8.86 2.98
C GLN A 321 22.50 8.48 4.45
N LEU A 322 21.41 7.80 4.83
CA LEU A 322 21.21 7.30 6.19
C LEU A 322 22.29 6.27 6.55
N LEU A 323 22.58 5.32 5.64
CA LEU A 323 23.67 4.36 5.83
C LEU A 323 25.02 5.07 5.95
N LYS A 324 25.33 6.00 5.03
CA LYS A 324 26.58 6.77 5.08
C LYS A 324 26.76 7.49 6.41
N LYS A 325 25.68 8.08 6.93
CA LYS A 325 25.71 8.82 8.19
C LYS A 325 26.01 7.92 9.40
N HIS A 326 25.41 6.74 9.44
CA HIS A 326 25.50 5.84 10.60
C HIS A 326 26.62 4.81 10.50
N ASP A 327 27.09 4.50 9.29
CA ASP A 327 28.10 3.50 9.00
C ASP A 327 28.82 3.82 7.67
N GLU A 328 29.69 4.84 7.69
CA GLU A 328 30.41 5.30 6.49
C GLU A 328 31.30 4.21 5.87
N GLU A 329 31.92 3.36 6.70
CA GLU A 329 32.75 2.25 6.22
C GLU A 329 31.92 1.26 5.39
N LEU A 330 30.79 0.82 5.93
CA LEU A 330 29.89 -0.09 5.22
C LEU A 330 29.34 0.56 3.94
N TRP A 331 28.90 1.82 4.02
CA TRP A 331 28.43 2.56 2.86
C TRP A 331 29.50 2.64 1.76
N ARG A 332 30.74 2.99 2.12
CA ARG A 332 31.86 3.07 1.18
C ARG A 332 32.17 1.72 0.56
N HIS A 333 32.16 0.65 1.34
CA HIS A 333 32.37 -0.70 0.82
C HIS A 333 31.28 -1.11 -0.17
N MET A 334 30.02 -0.84 0.15
CA MET A 334 28.90 -1.18 -0.72
C MET A 334 28.91 -0.35 -2.01
N GLU A 335 28.89 0.97 -1.93
CA GLU A 335 28.69 1.81 -3.13
C GLU A 335 29.97 2.11 -3.90
N VAL A 336 31.10 2.26 -3.20
CA VAL A 336 32.37 2.68 -3.83
C VAL A 336 33.21 1.47 -4.23
N ILE A 337 33.39 0.50 -3.34
CA ILE A 337 34.28 -0.66 -3.56
C ILE A 337 33.56 -1.73 -4.39
N THR A 338 32.46 -2.27 -3.87
CA THR A 338 31.75 -3.40 -4.49
C THR A 338 30.73 -2.97 -5.54
N LYS A 339 30.40 -1.67 -5.65
CA LYS A 339 29.41 -1.12 -6.59
C LYS A 339 28.00 -1.69 -6.41
N VAL A 340 27.66 -2.12 -5.20
CA VAL A 340 26.34 -2.55 -4.78
C VAL A 340 25.53 -1.33 -4.34
N TYR A 341 24.67 -0.86 -5.24
CA TYR A 341 23.82 0.30 -4.98
C TYR A 341 22.43 -0.10 -4.45
N PRO A 342 21.74 0.78 -3.69
CA PRO A 342 20.42 0.50 -3.11
C PRO A 342 19.36 0.01 -4.09
N GLN A 343 19.38 0.43 -5.35
CA GLN A 343 18.38 -0.02 -6.34
C GLN A 343 18.37 -1.53 -6.58
N TYR A 344 19.47 -2.24 -6.32
CA TYR A 344 19.56 -3.68 -6.59
C TYR A 344 18.93 -4.55 -5.50
N TYR A 345 18.74 -4.03 -4.29
CA TYR A 345 18.20 -4.77 -3.16
C TYR A 345 17.01 -4.05 -2.48
N ALA A 346 17.14 -2.74 -2.23
CA ALA A 346 16.16 -1.99 -1.43
C ALA A 346 14.93 -1.54 -2.21
N PHE A 347 14.94 -1.60 -3.56
CA PHE A 347 13.76 -1.25 -4.35
C PHE A 347 12.56 -2.09 -3.94
N ARG A 348 12.72 -3.42 -3.86
CA ARG A 348 11.68 -4.35 -3.42
C ARG A 348 11.34 -4.16 -1.94
N TRP A 349 12.35 -3.98 -1.10
CA TRP A 349 12.17 -3.78 0.35
C TRP A 349 11.23 -2.61 0.64
N ILE A 350 11.46 -1.48 -0.06
CA ILE A 350 10.72 -0.25 0.16
C ILE A 350 9.36 -0.27 -0.54
N THR A 351 9.29 -0.73 -1.79
CA THR A 351 8.02 -0.71 -2.54
C THR A 351 7.03 -1.76 -2.05
N LEU A 352 7.48 -2.82 -1.37
CA LEU A 352 6.61 -3.85 -0.80
C LEU A 352 6.56 -3.80 0.73
N LEU A 353 7.06 -2.73 1.36
CA LEU A 353 7.03 -2.55 2.82
C LEU A 353 7.52 -3.79 3.59
N LEU A 354 8.59 -4.41 3.09
CA LEU A 354 9.27 -5.59 3.63
C LEU A 354 8.46 -6.90 3.66
N THR A 355 7.27 -6.95 3.06
CA THR A 355 6.39 -8.15 3.07
C THR A 355 7.04 -9.39 2.43
N MET A 356 8.04 -9.17 1.58
CA MET A 356 8.75 -10.23 0.87
C MET A 356 10.12 -10.57 1.48
N GLU A 357 10.58 -9.86 2.53
CA GLU A 357 11.86 -10.15 3.20
C GLU A 357 11.68 -11.00 4.45
N PHE A 358 10.52 -10.88 5.08
CA PHE A 358 10.25 -11.52 6.36
C PHE A 358 9.04 -12.45 6.24
N SER A 359 8.96 -13.42 7.17
CA SER A 359 7.76 -14.24 7.28
C SER A 359 6.54 -13.38 7.59
N PHE A 360 5.35 -13.85 7.22
CA PHE A 360 4.11 -13.10 7.34
C PHE A 360 3.85 -12.56 8.76
N ASN A 361 4.05 -13.38 9.78
CA ASN A 361 3.82 -12.98 11.18
C ASN A 361 4.86 -11.94 11.63
N VAL A 362 6.13 -12.12 11.24
CA VAL A 362 7.18 -11.14 11.48
C VAL A 362 6.87 -9.80 10.80
N CYS A 363 6.37 -9.85 9.57
CA CYS A 363 5.98 -8.63 8.85
C CYS A 363 4.89 -7.86 9.62
N ILE A 364 3.89 -8.55 10.18
CA ILE A 364 2.87 -7.93 11.02
C ILE A 364 3.50 -7.23 12.24
N HIS A 365 4.45 -7.87 12.92
CA HIS A 365 5.14 -7.28 14.06
C HIS A 365 5.98 -6.05 13.68
N ILE A 366 6.66 -6.10 12.53
CA ILE A 366 7.38 -4.94 11.98
C ILE A 366 6.40 -3.79 11.70
N TRP A 367 5.21 -4.11 11.19
CA TRP A 367 4.19 -3.13 10.88
C TRP A 367 3.57 -2.50 12.12
N ASP A 368 3.43 -3.23 13.23
CA ASP A 368 3.02 -2.66 14.52
C ASP A 368 3.95 -1.49 14.91
N ALA A 369 5.27 -1.71 14.81
CA ALA A 369 6.26 -0.68 15.10
C ALA A 369 6.28 0.45 14.06
N MET A 370 6.15 0.11 12.77
CA MET A 370 6.15 1.08 11.67
C MET A 370 4.95 2.03 11.73
N LEU A 371 3.76 1.52 12.04
CA LEU A 371 2.53 2.31 12.17
C LEU A 371 2.49 3.08 13.50
N GLY A 372 3.09 2.52 14.55
CA GLY A 372 3.20 3.15 15.87
C GLY A 372 4.18 4.32 15.92
N ASP A 373 5.10 4.41 14.97
CA ASP A 373 6.16 5.41 15.01
C ASP A 373 5.64 6.86 14.86
N PRO A 374 6.02 7.81 15.74
CA PRO A 374 5.62 9.21 15.62
C PRO A 374 6.19 9.94 14.40
N GLU A 375 7.34 9.51 13.86
CA GLU A 375 7.92 10.06 12.62
C GLU A 375 7.22 9.51 11.37
N GLY A 376 6.34 8.51 11.54
CA GLY A 376 5.49 7.97 10.49
C GLY A 376 6.09 6.78 9.71
N PRO A 377 5.27 6.07 8.93
CA PRO A 377 5.69 4.85 8.25
C PRO A 377 6.89 5.01 7.28
N PRO A 378 6.98 6.06 6.44
CA PRO A 378 8.07 6.17 5.47
C PRO A 378 9.46 6.29 6.10
N ASP A 379 9.64 7.16 7.09
CA ASP A 379 10.92 7.36 7.77
C ASP A 379 11.30 6.13 8.62
N THR A 380 10.31 5.49 9.23
CA THR A 380 10.53 4.27 10.02
C THR A 380 10.98 3.10 9.14
N LEU A 381 10.35 2.93 7.98
CA LEU A 381 10.74 1.92 7.00
C LEU A 381 12.20 2.12 6.57
N LEU A 382 12.62 3.36 6.29
CA LEU A 382 14.01 3.66 5.93
C LEU A 382 14.99 3.31 7.05
N ARG A 383 14.65 3.60 8.31
CA ARG A 383 15.47 3.18 9.47
C ARG A 383 15.56 1.67 9.60
N ILE A 384 14.46 0.95 9.39
CA ILE A 384 14.46 -0.52 9.41
C ILE A 384 15.35 -1.07 8.29
N CYS A 385 15.20 -0.57 7.05
CA CYS A 385 16.07 -0.94 5.93
C CYS A 385 17.55 -0.67 6.22
N CYS A 386 17.89 0.47 6.85
CA CYS A 386 19.27 0.77 7.24
C CYS A 386 19.77 -0.15 8.36
N ALA A 387 18.93 -0.43 9.37
CA ALA A 387 19.25 -1.36 10.45
C ALA A 387 19.48 -2.78 9.91
N MET A 388 18.73 -3.20 8.89
CA MET A 388 18.96 -4.47 8.20
C MET A 388 20.38 -4.55 7.62
N LEU A 389 20.87 -3.48 7.00
CA LEU A 389 22.24 -3.44 6.46
C LEU A 389 23.30 -3.51 7.57
N ILE A 390 23.12 -2.73 8.64
CA ILE A 390 24.04 -2.69 9.79
C ILE A 390 24.13 -4.06 10.48
N LEU A 391 23.01 -4.78 10.61
CA LEU A 391 22.99 -6.09 11.23
C LEU A 391 23.84 -7.14 10.50
N VAL A 392 23.85 -7.10 9.16
CA VAL A 392 24.65 -8.03 8.35
C VAL A 392 25.99 -7.44 7.92
N ARG A 393 26.40 -6.29 8.48
CA ARG A 393 27.63 -5.55 8.17
C ARG A 393 28.85 -6.44 8.00
N LYS A 394 29.13 -7.32 8.98
CA LYS A 394 30.32 -8.17 8.97
C LYS A 394 30.40 -9.06 7.72
N ARG A 395 29.26 -9.56 7.24
CA ARG A 395 29.18 -10.38 6.03
C ARG A 395 29.31 -9.52 4.78
N LEU A 396 28.72 -8.33 4.78
CA LEU A 396 28.79 -7.39 3.65
C LEU A 396 30.21 -6.86 3.40
N LEU A 397 30.97 -6.57 4.46
CA LEU A 397 32.35 -6.09 4.36
C LEU A 397 33.31 -7.14 3.79
N VAL A 398 33.02 -8.42 4.01
CA VAL A 398 33.82 -9.54 3.46
C VAL A 398 33.37 -9.92 2.06
N GLY A 399 32.09 -9.73 1.74
CA GLY A 399 31.50 -10.12 0.46
C GLY A 399 31.88 -9.21 -0.71
N ASP A 400 31.92 -9.80 -1.90
CA ASP A 400 32.01 -9.13 -3.19
C ASP A 400 30.63 -8.70 -3.71
N PHE A 401 30.56 -8.16 -4.93
CA PHE A 401 29.30 -7.74 -5.53
C PHE A 401 28.23 -8.85 -5.51
N THR A 402 28.59 -10.05 -5.99
CA THR A 402 27.65 -11.16 -6.13
C THR A 402 27.18 -11.68 -4.77
N ALA A 403 28.12 -11.91 -3.84
CA ALA A 403 27.79 -12.39 -2.50
C ALA A 403 26.90 -11.40 -1.75
N ASN A 404 27.17 -10.10 -1.88
CA ASN A 404 26.38 -9.06 -1.23
C ASN A 404 24.96 -8.96 -1.80
N ILE A 405 24.80 -9.04 -3.13
CA ILE A 405 23.47 -9.07 -3.74
C ILE A 405 22.69 -10.31 -3.31
N GLN A 406 23.31 -11.49 -3.33
CA GLN A 406 22.66 -12.73 -2.90
C GLN A 406 22.21 -12.65 -1.44
N LEU A 407 23.07 -12.13 -0.56
CA LEU A 407 22.76 -11.94 0.86
C LEU A 407 21.59 -10.98 1.08
N LEU A 408 21.52 -9.89 0.33
CA LEU A 408 20.47 -8.87 0.50
C LEU A 408 19.16 -9.27 -0.17
N GLN A 409 19.22 -10.05 -1.26
CA GLN A 409 18.00 -10.58 -1.89
C GLN A 409 17.41 -11.78 -1.12
N HIS A 410 18.23 -12.49 -0.35
CA HIS A 410 17.84 -13.59 0.53
C HIS A 410 18.26 -13.28 1.97
N TYR A 411 17.60 -12.28 2.56
CA TYR A 411 17.98 -11.76 3.86
C TYR A 411 17.91 -12.86 4.94
N PRO A 412 18.93 -13.00 5.80
CA PRO A 412 18.99 -14.07 6.77
C PRO A 412 17.95 -13.89 7.89
N GLN A 413 17.55 -15.00 8.50
CA GLN A 413 16.72 -14.97 9.70
C GLN A 413 17.40 -14.12 10.79
N THR A 414 16.61 -13.23 11.39
CA THR A 414 17.12 -12.17 12.26
C THR A 414 16.18 -12.00 13.44
N ASN A 415 16.73 -11.69 14.62
CA ASN A 415 15.93 -11.31 15.77
C ASN A 415 15.29 -9.93 15.52
N ILE A 416 13.96 -9.91 15.49
CA ILE A 416 13.18 -8.75 15.07
C ILE A 416 13.17 -7.66 16.14
N ASP A 417 13.14 -8.03 17.42
CA ASP A 417 13.24 -7.06 18.52
C ASP A 417 14.58 -6.33 18.47
N HIS A 418 15.67 -7.06 18.18
CA HIS A 418 16.98 -6.46 18.00
C HIS A 418 17.06 -5.55 16.75
N LEU A 419 16.46 -5.98 15.64
CA LEU A 419 16.35 -5.15 14.43
C LEU A 419 15.61 -3.84 14.70
N LEU A 420 14.44 -3.91 15.35
CA LEU A 420 13.65 -2.74 15.71
C LEU A 420 14.35 -1.87 16.75
N HIS A 421 15.10 -2.45 17.68
CA HIS A 421 15.94 -1.72 18.62
C HIS A 421 17.01 -0.90 17.89
N ILE A 422 17.74 -1.50 16.94
CA ILE A 422 18.74 -0.79 16.13
C ILE A 422 18.05 0.31 15.32
N ALA A 423 16.95 0.00 14.63
CA ALA A 423 16.21 0.99 13.85
C ALA A 423 15.79 2.21 14.70
N ASN A 424 15.31 1.99 15.93
CA ASN A 424 14.97 3.06 16.86
C ASN A 424 16.18 3.91 17.29
N ARG A 425 17.38 3.33 17.37
CA ARG A 425 18.62 4.09 17.65
C ARG A 425 19.05 5.00 16.50
N LEU A 426 18.49 4.81 15.30
CA LEU A 426 18.75 5.67 14.12
C LEU A 426 17.81 6.89 14.04
N ARG A 427 17.00 7.16 15.08
CA ARG A 427 16.09 8.34 15.13
C ARG A 427 16.82 9.67 15.29
N GLY A 428 16.18 10.76 14.86
CA GLY A 428 16.60 12.13 15.18
C GLY A 428 17.85 12.62 14.42
N THR A 429 18.24 11.97 13.34
CA THR A 429 19.51 12.23 12.66
C THR A 429 19.37 12.53 11.16
N MET A 430 18.18 12.76 10.60
CA MET A 430 18.09 13.25 9.22
C MET A 430 17.89 14.77 9.23
N PRO A 431 18.85 15.59 8.76
CA PRO A 431 18.56 16.99 8.49
C PRO A 431 17.52 17.05 7.36
N SER A 432 16.50 17.87 7.59
CA SER A 432 15.42 18.24 6.66
C SER A 432 15.95 18.80 5.34
#